data_AF-A0A661I2I2-F1
#
_entry.id   AF-A0A661I2I2-F1
#
_cell.length_a   1.000
_cell.length_b   1.000
_cell.length_c   1.000
_cell.angle_alpha   90.00
_cell.angle_beta   90.00
_cell.angle_gamma   90.00
#
_symmetry.space_group_name_H-M   'P 1'
#
loop_
_entity.id
_entity.type
_entity.pdbx_description
1 polymer ?
#
loop_
_entity_poly.entity_id
_entity_poly.type
_entity_poly.pdbx_seq_one_letter_code
_entity_poly.pdbx_strand_id
1 'polypeptide(L)'
;MINSTLYKSKHRLWLNILFASFAIENETIKSSLYDFAMIEFRHMKWLGQALRDADTAYNYDRDKMMLYKHDSNFELLRFVLDEIKNTQALYDTSVLGGRMTTDEHYFTHHITSLLNNSDNDARISAFDMHRSLPNKILDSKQTDALTIFLFEESYKEYELILVYAYMQNYTKDRLHFDIFQDLIDESHFHLKSFGNMMAKMGILGLPRELHEMTYKITDIKKFVKDGIAEEEAAKEMCRQLAADINDEELSPFFDFINYQENYHIALMEKLL
;
A
#
# COMPACT_ATOMS: atom_id res chain seq x y z
N MET A 1 20.60 -3.53 -16.38
CA MET A 1 19.66 -4.41 -17.10
C MET A 1 18.51 -4.62 -16.16
N ILE A 2 17.31 -4.24 -16.59
CA ILE A 2 16.07 -4.56 -15.86
C ILE A 2 16.04 -6.05 -15.55
N ASN A 3 15.94 -6.41 -14.28
CA ASN A 3 15.99 -7.77 -13.78
C ASN A 3 15.15 -7.92 -12.51
N SER A 4 15.01 -9.16 -12.02
CA SER A 4 14.26 -9.45 -10.80
C SER A 4 14.80 -8.71 -9.57
N THR A 5 16.13 -8.53 -9.45
CA THR A 5 16.74 -7.80 -8.33
C THR A 5 16.26 -6.34 -8.27
N LEU A 6 16.23 -5.66 -9.42
CA LEU A 6 15.70 -4.31 -9.52
C LEU A 6 14.22 -4.27 -9.14
N TYR A 7 13.42 -5.24 -9.61
CA TYR A 7 12.00 -5.31 -9.26
C TYR A 7 11.77 -5.43 -7.76
N LYS A 8 12.48 -6.35 -7.09
CA LYS A 8 12.41 -6.50 -5.62
C LYS A 8 12.82 -5.21 -4.91
N SER A 9 13.88 -4.55 -5.37
CA SER A 9 14.31 -3.27 -4.78
C SER A 9 13.23 -2.18 -4.93
N LYS A 10 12.57 -2.11 -6.08
CA LYS A 10 11.49 -1.15 -6.33
C LYS A 10 10.23 -1.46 -5.53
N HIS A 11 9.91 -2.74 -5.34
CA HIS A 11 8.86 -3.17 -4.43
C HIS A 11 9.09 -2.67 -3.00
N ARG A 12 10.32 -2.85 -2.47
CA ARG A 12 10.68 -2.35 -1.14
C ARG A 12 10.66 -0.83 -1.08
N LEU A 13 11.17 -0.15 -2.11
CA LEU A 13 11.17 1.31 -2.18
C LEU A 13 9.75 1.88 -2.13
N TRP A 14 8.83 1.35 -2.94
CA TRP A 14 7.43 1.74 -2.92
C TRP A 14 6.82 1.57 -1.51
N LEU A 15 7.02 0.41 -0.88
CA LEU A 15 6.53 0.16 0.48
C LEU A 15 7.14 1.10 1.51
N ASN A 16 8.44 1.34 1.46
CA ASN A 16 9.13 2.24 2.38
C ASN A 16 8.56 3.66 2.30
N ILE A 17 8.37 4.19 1.08
CA ILE A 17 7.80 5.53 0.88
C ILE A 17 6.33 5.56 1.30
N LEU A 18 5.54 4.54 0.94
CA LEU A 18 4.13 4.46 1.29
C LEU A 18 3.92 4.46 2.81
N PHE A 19 4.64 3.61 3.53
CA PHE A 19 4.51 3.52 4.99
C PHE A 19 5.15 4.72 5.70
N ALA A 20 6.17 5.34 5.11
CA ALA A 20 6.67 6.63 5.59
C ALA A 20 5.58 7.71 5.49
N SER A 21 4.80 7.73 4.41
CA SER A 21 3.67 8.66 4.27
C SER A 21 2.62 8.47 5.37
N PHE A 22 2.34 7.22 5.75
CA PHE A 22 1.37 6.93 6.83
C PHE A 22 1.90 7.34 8.20
N ALA A 23 3.20 7.16 8.46
CA ALA A 23 3.81 7.40 9.76
C ALA A 23 3.96 8.89 10.12
N ILE A 24 4.12 9.77 9.13
CA ILE A 24 4.31 11.21 9.35
C ILE A 24 2.95 11.89 9.58
N GLU A 25 2.81 12.67 10.66
CA GLU A 25 1.56 13.38 10.96
C GLU A 25 1.36 14.67 10.16
N ASN A 26 2.45 15.35 9.75
CA ASN A 26 2.36 16.58 8.97
C ASN A 26 1.74 16.29 7.59
N GLU A 27 0.53 16.79 7.36
CA GLU A 27 -0.26 16.50 6.16
C GLU A 27 0.42 16.91 4.85
N THR A 28 1.18 18.00 4.84
CA THR A 28 1.92 18.44 3.65
C THR A 28 3.02 17.44 3.29
N ILE A 29 3.84 17.02 4.27
CA ILE A 29 4.91 16.05 4.06
C ILE A 29 4.33 14.68 3.69
N LYS A 30 3.31 14.24 4.43
CA LYS A 30 2.56 13.01 4.16
C LYS A 30 2.05 12.97 2.73
N SER A 31 1.36 14.02 2.28
CA SER A 31 0.80 14.06 0.93
C SER A 31 1.89 13.93 -0.14
N SER A 32 3.01 14.65 0.00
CA SER A 32 4.14 14.54 -0.93
C SER A 32 4.70 13.12 -0.99
N LEU A 33 4.92 12.48 0.16
CA LEU A 33 5.42 11.10 0.20
C LEU A 33 4.41 10.12 -0.41
N TYR A 34 3.12 10.30 -0.15
CA TYR A 34 2.08 9.46 -0.75
C TYR A 34 2.10 9.56 -2.28
N ASP A 35 2.22 10.78 -2.83
CA ASP A 35 2.32 11.00 -4.28
C ASP A 35 3.57 10.32 -4.86
N PHE A 36 4.70 10.37 -4.14
CA PHE A 36 5.92 9.66 -4.54
C PHE A 36 5.71 8.14 -4.54
N ALA A 37 5.01 7.59 -3.55
CA ALA A 37 4.66 6.17 -3.52
C ALA A 37 3.78 5.78 -4.72
N MET A 38 2.82 6.60 -5.12
CA MET A 38 1.98 6.31 -6.29
C MET A 38 2.78 6.29 -7.60
N ILE A 39 3.79 7.17 -7.71
CA ILE A 39 4.71 7.16 -8.85
C ILE A 39 5.61 5.91 -8.81
N GLU A 40 6.14 5.54 -7.64
CA GLU A 40 6.94 4.32 -7.48
C GLU A 40 6.17 3.04 -7.81
N PHE A 41 4.90 2.98 -7.42
CA PHE A 41 4.04 1.86 -7.81
C PHE A 41 3.86 1.79 -9.33
N ARG A 42 3.71 2.94 -10.00
CA ARG A 42 3.69 2.99 -11.47
C ARG A 42 5.00 2.52 -12.09
N HIS A 43 6.15 2.88 -11.50
CA HIS A 43 7.45 2.35 -11.89
C HIS A 43 7.49 0.82 -11.80
N MET A 44 6.96 0.23 -10.71
CA MET A 44 6.86 -1.22 -10.58
C MET A 44 5.99 -1.84 -11.67
N LYS A 45 4.83 -1.26 -12.02
CA LYS A 45 3.98 -1.77 -13.11
C LYS A 45 4.75 -1.81 -14.44
N TRP A 46 5.46 -0.74 -14.78
CA TRP A 46 6.29 -0.69 -15.99
C TRP A 46 7.43 -1.70 -15.98
N LEU A 47 8.10 -1.91 -14.84
CA LEU A 47 9.14 -2.92 -14.69
C LEU A 47 8.59 -4.33 -14.82
N GLY A 48 7.43 -4.62 -14.21
CA GLY A 48 6.77 -5.92 -14.32
C GLY A 48 6.41 -6.24 -15.77
N GLN A 49 5.89 -5.25 -16.49
CA GLN A 49 5.61 -5.35 -17.92
C GLN A 49 6.88 -5.62 -18.74
N ALA A 50 7.97 -4.87 -18.49
CA ALA A 50 9.24 -5.05 -19.19
C ALA A 50 9.87 -6.45 -18.94
N LEU A 51 9.78 -6.95 -17.70
CA LEU A 51 10.25 -8.28 -17.34
C LEU A 51 9.43 -9.38 -18.01
N ARG A 52 8.10 -9.24 -18.04
CA ARG A 52 7.20 -10.14 -18.75
C ARG A 52 7.53 -10.20 -20.24
N ASP A 53 7.72 -9.05 -20.90
CA ASP A 53 8.02 -8.99 -22.33
C ASP A 53 9.38 -9.61 -22.67
N ALA A 54 10.31 -9.62 -21.71
CA ALA A 54 11.60 -10.29 -21.80
C ALA A 54 11.56 -11.76 -21.33
N ASP A 55 10.38 -12.34 -21.09
CA ASP A 55 10.19 -13.70 -20.55
C ASP A 55 11.00 -13.96 -19.27
N THR A 56 11.15 -12.93 -18.44
CA THR A 56 11.92 -12.96 -17.20
C THR A 56 10.96 -12.95 -16.01
N ALA A 57 11.01 -13.99 -15.19
CA ALA A 57 10.20 -14.08 -13.98
C ALA A 57 10.61 -13.01 -12.95
N TYR A 58 9.62 -12.54 -12.19
CA TYR A 58 9.82 -11.68 -11.02
C TYR A 58 8.92 -12.13 -9.87
N ASN A 59 9.23 -11.65 -8.68
CA ASN A 59 8.45 -11.91 -7.47
C ASN A 59 8.46 -10.69 -6.54
N TYR A 60 7.68 -10.78 -5.47
CA TYR A 60 7.51 -9.72 -4.49
C TYR A 60 8.39 -9.91 -3.24
N ASP A 61 9.39 -10.80 -3.26
CA ASP A 61 10.24 -11.04 -2.09
C ASP A 61 10.91 -9.74 -1.64
N ARG A 62 10.98 -9.56 -0.32
CA ARG A 62 11.51 -8.33 0.28
C ARG A 62 12.86 -8.52 0.97
N ASP A 63 13.43 -9.73 0.95
CA ASP A 63 14.74 -10.10 1.50
C ASP A 63 15.17 -9.23 2.70
N LYS A 64 14.70 -9.57 3.91
CA LYS A 64 15.03 -8.91 5.19
C LYS A 64 14.54 -7.45 5.31
N MET A 65 13.36 -7.14 4.76
CA MET A 65 12.69 -5.87 5.06
C MET A 65 12.03 -5.93 6.43
N MET A 66 12.46 -5.06 7.34
CA MET A 66 11.73 -4.74 8.57
C MET A 66 11.28 -3.29 8.48
N LEU A 67 10.07 -2.99 8.97
CA LEU A 67 9.68 -1.60 9.20
C LEU A 67 10.57 -1.12 10.33
N TYR A 68 11.60 -0.35 10.01
CA TYR A 68 12.42 0.24 11.04
C TYR A 68 11.54 1.27 11.75
N LYS A 69 11.35 1.06 13.06
CA LYS A 69 10.75 2.09 13.89
C LYS A 69 11.70 3.28 13.86
N HIS A 70 11.18 4.43 13.45
CA HIS A 70 11.92 5.68 13.44
C HIS A 70 11.32 6.58 14.52
N ASP A 71 12.20 7.25 15.27
CA ASP A 71 11.75 8.08 16.40
C ASP A 71 11.30 9.48 15.93
N SER A 72 11.82 9.94 14.79
CA SER A 72 11.51 11.26 14.23
C SER A 72 11.33 11.28 12.71
N ASN A 73 10.65 12.32 12.22
CA ASN A 73 10.49 12.59 10.80
C ASN A 73 11.83 12.65 10.07
N PHE A 74 12.85 13.29 10.66
CA PHE A 74 14.15 13.40 10.01
C PHE A 74 14.89 12.06 9.87
N GLU A 75 14.79 11.17 10.86
CA GLU A 75 15.35 9.82 10.74
C GLU A 75 14.68 9.04 9.60
N LEU A 76 13.35 9.06 9.57
CA LEU A 76 12.56 8.40 8.53
C LEU A 76 12.86 8.97 7.13
N LEU A 77 12.90 10.30 6.99
CA LEU A 77 13.18 10.96 5.71
C LEU A 77 14.60 10.66 5.19
N ARG A 78 15.60 10.58 6.08
CA ARG A 78 16.96 10.16 5.69
C ARG A 78 17.00 8.70 5.25
N PHE A 79 16.30 7.82 5.96
CA PHE A 79 16.17 6.42 5.57
C PHE A 79 15.54 6.29 4.17
N VAL A 80 14.42 6.98 3.91
CA VAL A 80 13.78 7.00 2.59
C VAL A 80 14.75 7.53 1.51
N LEU A 81 15.48 8.61 1.80
CA LEU A 81 16.47 9.18 0.88
C LEU A 81 17.57 8.18 0.51
N ASP A 82 18.06 7.40 1.48
CA ASP A 82 19.09 6.40 1.26
C ASP A 82 18.54 5.20 0.47
N GLU A 83 17.30 4.77 0.73
CA GLU A 83 16.63 3.71 -0.03
C GLU A 83 16.42 4.09 -1.51
N ILE A 84 16.08 5.36 -1.79
CA ILE A 84 16.01 5.87 -3.17
C ILE A 84 17.38 5.74 -3.84
N LYS A 85 18.45 6.25 -3.21
CA LYS A 85 19.82 6.20 -3.77
C LYS A 85 20.31 4.77 -3.99
N ASN A 86 20.06 3.88 -3.03
CA ASN A 86 20.41 2.47 -3.12
C ASN A 86 19.72 1.79 -4.30
N THR A 87 18.44 2.11 -4.52
CA THR A 87 17.67 1.55 -5.62
C THR A 87 18.11 2.14 -6.97
N GLN A 88 18.41 3.44 -7.04
CA GLN A 88 18.95 4.10 -8.24
C GLN A 88 20.26 3.49 -8.74
N ALA A 89 21.10 2.99 -7.83
CA ALA A 89 22.36 2.32 -8.20
C ALA A 89 22.14 1.05 -9.06
N LEU A 90 20.92 0.51 -9.10
CA LEU A 90 20.55 -0.66 -9.91
C LEU A 90 20.03 -0.29 -11.30
N TYR A 91 19.80 0.99 -11.59
CA TYR A 91 19.19 1.42 -12.85
C TYR A 91 20.18 1.29 -14.00
N ASP A 92 19.64 1.01 -15.18
CA ASP A 92 20.41 1.06 -16.42
C ASP A 92 20.09 2.31 -17.24
N THR A 93 20.76 2.44 -18.37
CA THR A 93 20.64 3.59 -19.28
C THR A 93 19.46 3.45 -20.25
N SER A 94 18.49 2.57 -19.98
CA SER A 94 17.27 2.46 -20.80
C SER A 94 16.37 3.68 -20.65
N VAL A 95 15.40 3.84 -21.56
CA VAL A 95 14.38 4.90 -21.45
C VAL A 95 13.62 4.82 -20.13
N LEU A 96 13.26 3.61 -19.68
CA LEU A 96 12.60 3.41 -18.40
C LEU A 96 13.52 3.74 -17.22
N GLY A 97 14.80 3.32 -17.27
CA GLY A 97 15.82 3.68 -16.27
C GLY A 97 16.02 5.19 -16.15
N GLY A 98 16.13 5.89 -17.28
CA GLY A 98 16.22 7.35 -17.31
C GLY A 98 14.97 8.04 -16.77
N ARG A 99 13.78 7.51 -17.07
CA ARG A 99 12.50 8.02 -16.54
C ARG A 99 12.45 7.92 -15.01
N MET A 100 12.72 6.74 -14.45
CA MET A 100 12.73 6.52 -12.99
C MET A 100 13.77 7.42 -12.30
N THR A 101 14.98 7.52 -12.88
CA THR A 101 16.05 8.40 -12.37
C THR A 101 15.60 9.86 -12.29
N THR A 102 14.87 10.34 -13.30
CA THR A 102 14.43 11.75 -13.37
C THR A 102 13.33 12.04 -12.36
N ASP A 103 12.33 11.15 -12.24
CA ASP A 103 11.24 11.29 -11.27
C ASP A 103 11.80 11.26 -9.83
N GLU A 104 12.71 10.35 -9.53
CA GLU A 104 13.30 10.23 -8.20
C GLU A 104 14.36 11.30 -7.88
N HIS A 105 14.98 11.92 -8.88
CA HIS A 105 15.79 13.12 -8.67
C HIS A 105 14.95 14.23 -8.03
N TYR A 106 13.71 14.40 -8.48
CA TYR A 106 12.78 15.33 -7.85
C TYR A 106 12.46 14.91 -6.40
N PHE A 107 12.24 13.63 -6.14
CA PHE A 107 11.95 13.13 -4.78
C PHE A 107 13.10 13.45 -3.83
N THR A 108 14.33 13.10 -4.21
CA THR A 108 15.52 13.35 -3.38
C THR A 108 15.75 14.84 -3.14
N HIS A 109 15.53 15.70 -4.15
CA HIS A 109 15.59 17.14 -4.00
C HIS A 109 14.55 17.67 -3.00
N HIS A 110 13.29 17.21 -3.14
CA HIS A 110 12.21 17.62 -2.24
C HIS A 110 12.46 17.16 -0.79
N ILE A 111 12.82 15.90 -0.58
CA ILE A 111 13.15 15.36 0.75
C ILE A 111 14.33 16.12 1.38
N THR A 112 15.36 16.43 0.59
CA THR A 112 16.50 17.25 1.07
C THR A 112 16.06 18.63 1.51
N SER A 113 15.12 19.27 0.79
CA SER A 113 14.55 20.55 1.20
C SER A 113 13.79 20.44 2.53
N LEU A 114 13.01 19.37 2.72
CA LEU A 114 12.31 19.11 3.98
C LEU A 114 13.28 18.97 5.16
N LEU A 115 14.39 18.24 4.96
CA LEU A 115 15.45 18.04 5.95
C LEU A 115 16.21 19.33 6.32
N ASN A 116 16.18 20.35 5.46
CA ASN A 116 16.84 21.63 5.72
C ASN A 116 15.99 22.60 6.58
N ASN A 117 14.72 22.27 6.85
CA ASN A 117 13.86 23.05 7.72
C ASN A 117 13.58 22.27 9.02
N SER A 118 14.17 22.72 10.13
CA SER A 118 14.04 22.09 11.45
C SER A 118 12.60 21.95 11.94
N ASP A 119 11.68 22.81 11.48
CA ASP A 119 10.26 22.75 11.86
C ASP A 119 9.55 21.50 11.33
N ASN A 120 10.16 20.80 10.36
CA ASN A 120 9.65 19.55 9.82
C ASN A 120 10.05 18.33 10.67
N ASP A 121 10.97 18.48 11.63
CA ASP A 121 11.33 17.39 12.52
C ASP A 121 10.33 17.29 13.67
N ALA A 122 9.63 16.16 13.74
CA ALA A 122 8.68 15.87 14.79
C ALA A 122 8.80 14.41 15.19
N ARG A 123 8.40 14.10 16.43
CA ARG A 123 8.37 12.72 16.92
C ARG A 123 7.32 11.92 16.14
N ILE A 124 7.65 10.68 15.79
CA ILE A 124 6.71 9.73 15.20
C ILE A 124 6.05 8.92 16.33
N SER A 125 4.71 8.93 16.35
CA SER A 125 3.87 8.18 17.29
C SER A 125 3.36 6.84 16.71
N ALA A 126 3.53 6.63 15.39
CA ALA A 126 2.91 5.54 14.63
C ALA A 126 3.25 4.11 15.07
N PHE A 127 4.24 3.93 15.97
CA PHE A 127 4.80 2.64 16.37
C PHE A 127 4.86 2.39 17.88
N ASP A 128 4.29 3.28 18.70
CA ASP A 128 4.42 3.26 20.15
C ASP A 128 3.34 2.44 20.89
N MET A 129 2.40 1.85 20.14
CA MET A 129 1.35 0.95 20.63
C MET A 129 0.37 1.58 21.62
N HIS A 130 0.14 2.90 21.55
CA HIS A 130 -0.77 3.57 22.48
C HIS A 130 -2.26 3.20 22.27
N ARG A 131 -2.63 2.63 21.10
CA ARG A 131 -3.94 2.02 20.78
C ARG A 131 -5.15 2.91 21.06
N SER A 132 -5.01 4.22 20.88
CA SER A 132 -6.13 5.17 21.00
C SER A 132 -6.25 5.98 19.73
N LEU A 133 -7.47 6.15 19.22
CA LEU A 133 -7.67 7.01 18.05
C LEU A 133 -7.93 8.46 18.55
N PRO A 134 -7.19 9.47 18.06
CA PRO A 134 -7.33 10.85 18.54
C PRO A 134 -8.76 11.37 18.41
N ASN A 135 -9.26 12.01 19.47
CA ASN A 135 -10.62 12.56 19.56
C ASN A 135 -11.76 11.54 19.46
N LYS A 136 -11.47 10.25 19.73
CA LYS A 136 -12.47 9.17 19.71
C LYS A 136 -12.51 8.48 21.07
N ILE A 137 -13.71 8.16 21.54
CA ILE A 137 -13.91 7.44 22.79
C ILE A 137 -14.41 6.04 22.44
N LEU A 138 -13.48 5.09 22.38
CA LEU A 138 -13.77 3.68 22.16
C LEU A 138 -13.55 2.91 23.46
N ASP A 139 -14.47 2.01 23.81
CA ASP A 139 -14.26 1.04 24.87
C ASP A 139 -13.27 -0.05 24.43
N SER A 140 -12.81 -0.88 25.39
CA SER A 140 -11.83 -1.93 25.10
C SER A 140 -12.28 -2.90 24.00
N LYS A 141 -13.57 -3.25 23.95
CA LYS A 141 -14.11 -4.19 22.97
C LYS A 141 -14.09 -3.55 21.58
N GLN A 142 -14.51 -2.28 21.47
CA GLN A 142 -14.47 -1.51 20.23
C GLN A 142 -13.02 -1.31 19.75
N THR A 143 -12.09 -0.96 20.65
CA THR A 143 -10.67 -0.81 20.32
C THR A 143 -10.05 -2.11 19.83
N ASP A 144 -10.34 -3.24 20.48
CA ASP A 144 -9.85 -4.56 20.08
C ASP A 144 -10.41 -4.97 18.71
N ALA A 145 -11.72 -4.80 18.49
CA ALA A 145 -12.36 -5.09 17.21
C ALA A 145 -11.78 -4.24 16.07
N LEU A 146 -11.61 -2.93 16.30
CA LEU A 146 -10.99 -2.03 15.34
C LEU A 146 -9.53 -2.40 15.05
N THR A 147 -8.77 -2.78 16.07
CA THR A 147 -7.36 -3.19 15.91
C THR A 147 -7.26 -4.42 15.01
N ILE A 148 -8.08 -5.44 15.25
CA ILE A 148 -8.09 -6.68 14.46
C ILE A 148 -8.43 -6.38 13.00
N PHE A 149 -9.53 -5.64 12.79
CA PHE A 149 -9.98 -5.24 11.47
C PHE A 149 -8.89 -4.50 10.69
N LEU A 150 -8.24 -3.50 11.30
CA LEU A 150 -7.21 -2.73 10.62
C LEU A 150 -6.02 -3.60 10.19
N PHE A 151 -5.63 -4.61 10.98
CA PHE A 151 -4.54 -5.52 10.59
C PHE A 151 -4.95 -6.49 9.49
N GLU A 152 -6.19 -7.00 9.52
CA GLU A 152 -6.71 -7.93 8.51
C GLU A 152 -6.91 -7.21 7.17
N GLU A 153 -7.62 -6.09 7.17
CA GLU A 153 -7.93 -5.36 5.94
C GLU A 153 -6.69 -4.66 5.36
N SER A 154 -5.80 -4.05 6.17
CA SER A 154 -4.57 -3.47 5.60
C SER A 154 -3.67 -4.53 4.94
N TYR A 155 -3.68 -5.77 5.44
CA TYR A 155 -2.99 -6.89 4.82
C TYR A 155 -3.70 -7.32 3.52
N LYS A 156 -5.03 -7.48 3.56
CA LYS A 156 -5.87 -7.81 2.40
C LYS A 156 -5.62 -6.83 1.26
N GLU A 157 -5.72 -5.52 1.53
CA GLU A 157 -5.61 -4.49 0.49
C GLU A 157 -4.21 -4.44 -0.14
N TYR A 158 -3.16 -4.60 0.68
CA TYR A 158 -1.80 -4.73 0.15
C TYR A 158 -1.65 -5.96 -0.76
N GLU A 159 -2.19 -7.10 -0.34
CA GLU A 159 -2.16 -8.34 -1.12
C GLU A 159 -2.89 -8.17 -2.46
N LEU A 160 -4.11 -7.60 -2.43
CA LEU A 160 -4.93 -7.36 -3.61
C LEU A 160 -4.25 -6.42 -4.62
N ILE A 161 -3.63 -5.32 -4.15
CA ILE A 161 -2.85 -4.42 -5.02
C ILE A 161 -1.81 -5.21 -5.83
N LEU A 162 -1.06 -6.10 -5.17
CA LEU A 162 0.00 -6.87 -5.83
C LEU A 162 -0.54 -7.98 -6.72
N VAL A 163 -1.57 -8.70 -6.28
CA VAL A 163 -2.22 -9.76 -7.07
C VAL A 163 -2.81 -9.18 -8.34
N TYR A 164 -3.61 -8.12 -8.24
CA TYR A 164 -4.21 -7.47 -9.40
C TYR A 164 -3.16 -6.82 -10.30
N ALA A 165 -2.09 -6.22 -9.76
CA ALA A 165 -1.00 -5.70 -10.58
C ALA A 165 -0.27 -6.80 -11.35
N TYR A 166 -0.07 -7.98 -10.74
CA TYR A 166 0.45 -9.14 -11.44
C TYR A 166 -0.52 -9.57 -12.55
N MET A 167 -1.79 -9.82 -12.24
CA MET A 167 -2.79 -10.27 -13.21
C MET A 167 -2.96 -9.28 -14.38
N GLN A 168 -2.93 -7.98 -14.10
CA GLN A 168 -2.96 -6.90 -15.08
C GLN A 168 -1.78 -7.02 -16.07
N ASN A 169 -0.58 -7.35 -15.58
CA ASN A 169 0.58 -7.56 -16.45
C ASN A 169 0.43 -8.81 -17.33
N TYR A 170 -0.34 -9.84 -16.94
CA TYR A 170 -0.43 -11.10 -17.69
C TYR A 170 -1.72 -11.27 -18.50
N THR A 171 -2.69 -10.37 -18.38
CA THR A 171 -3.90 -10.40 -19.20
C THR A 171 -3.69 -9.75 -20.58
N LYS A 172 -4.38 -10.29 -21.59
CA LYS A 172 -4.55 -9.66 -22.91
C LYS A 172 -5.98 -9.15 -23.13
N ASP A 173 -6.88 -9.49 -22.21
CA ASP A 173 -8.26 -9.04 -22.24
C ASP A 173 -8.34 -7.63 -21.66
N ARG A 174 -8.89 -6.71 -22.45
CA ARG A 174 -9.00 -5.29 -22.06
C ARG A 174 -9.97 -5.07 -20.90
N LEU A 175 -11.09 -5.79 -20.89
CA LEU A 175 -12.06 -5.68 -19.80
C LEU A 175 -11.42 -6.13 -18.49
N HIS A 176 -10.66 -7.23 -18.51
CA HIS A 176 -9.93 -7.68 -17.32
C HIS A 176 -8.88 -6.67 -16.89
N PHE A 177 -8.12 -6.10 -17.84
CA PHE A 177 -7.13 -5.07 -17.54
C PHE A 177 -7.75 -3.86 -16.84
N ASP A 178 -8.87 -3.36 -17.37
CA ASP A 178 -9.58 -2.19 -16.85
C ASP A 178 -10.15 -2.50 -15.45
N ILE A 179 -10.76 -3.68 -15.24
CA ILE A 179 -11.27 -4.12 -13.93
C ILE A 179 -10.14 -4.24 -12.89
N PHE A 180 -9.00 -4.85 -13.24
CA PHE A 180 -7.87 -4.93 -12.32
C PHE A 180 -7.32 -3.55 -11.97
N GLN A 181 -7.34 -2.59 -12.92
CA GLN A 181 -6.93 -1.22 -12.63
C GLN A 181 -7.86 -0.56 -11.61
N ASP A 182 -9.18 -0.68 -11.80
CA ASP A 182 -10.17 -0.13 -10.88
C ASP A 182 -9.99 -0.73 -9.47
N LEU A 183 -9.85 -2.05 -9.36
CA LEU A 183 -9.65 -2.73 -8.06
C LEU A 183 -8.33 -2.32 -7.39
N ILE A 184 -7.24 -2.14 -8.13
CA ILE A 184 -5.97 -1.62 -7.59
C ILE A 184 -6.16 -0.21 -7.01
N ASP A 185 -6.89 0.65 -7.71
CA ASP A 185 -7.07 2.05 -7.31
C ASP A 185 -7.93 2.15 -6.04
N GLU A 186 -9.00 1.34 -5.93
CA GLU A 186 -9.81 1.22 -4.72
C GLU A 186 -9.01 0.64 -3.54
N SER A 187 -8.24 -0.44 -3.75
CA SER A 187 -7.40 -1.02 -2.71
C SER A 187 -6.32 -0.05 -2.20
N HIS A 188 -5.78 0.80 -3.06
CA HIS A 188 -4.87 1.87 -2.63
C HIS A 188 -5.55 2.87 -1.70
N PHE A 189 -6.79 3.24 -2.01
CA PHE A 189 -7.58 4.14 -1.17
C PHE A 189 -7.89 3.50 0.19
N HIS A 190 -8.30 2.23 0.23
CA HIS A 190 -8.53 1.49 1.47
C HIS A 190 -7.25 1.37 2.30
N LEU A 191 -6.15 0.90 1.70
CA LEU A 191 -4.85 0.76 2.37
C LEU A 191 -4.37 2.09 2.95
N LYS A 192 -4.54 3.20 2.22
CA LYS A 192 -4.24 4.55 2.72
C LYS A 192 -5.08 4.89 3.95
N SER A 193 -6.37 4.63 3.90
CA SER A 193 -7.30 4.94 4.98
C SER A 193 -7.00 4.14 6.24
N PHE A 194 -6.82 2.83 6.11
CA PHE A 194 -6.47 1.94 7.21
C PHE A 194 -5.07 2.21 7.76
N GLY A 195 -4.07 2.38 6.88
CA GLY A 195 -2.70 2.72 7.29
C GLY A 195 -2.62 4.02 8.09
N ASN A 196 -3.34 5.07 7.66
CA ASN A 196 -3.42 6.31 8.43
C ASN A 196 -4.09 6.13 9.79
N MET A 197 -5.13 5.29 9.89
CA MET A 197 -5.79 4.99 11.16
C MET A 197 -4.88 4.20 12.10
N MET A 198 -4.16 3.20 11.57
CA MET A 198 -3.16 2.42 12.31
C MET A 198 -2.03 3.31 12.83
N ALA A 199 -1.55 4.25 12.01
CA ALA A 199 -0.53 5.21 12.42
C ALA A 199 -1.04 6.12 13.56
N LYS A 200 -2.26 6.65 13.43
CA LYS A 200 -2.88 7.46 14.50
C LYS A 200 -3.06 6.69 15.81
N MET A 201 -3.19 5.37 15.76
CA MET A 201 -3.33 4.49 16.93
C MET A 201 -1.98 3.93 17.44
N GLY A 202 -0.85 4.28 16.80
CA GLY A 202 0.46 3.80 17.18
C GLY A 202 0.73 2.32 16.86
N ILE A 203 -0.08 1.71 15.98
CA ILE A 203 -0.04 0.27 15.64
C ILE A 203 0.34 0.02 14.17
N LEU A 204 0.90 1.02 13.48
CA LEU A 204 1.29 0.87 12.08
C LEU A 204 2.32 -0.28 11.96
N GLY A 205 2.02 -1.24 11.08
CA GLY A 205 2.86 -2.41 10.85
C GLY A 205 2.92 -2.74 9.37
N LEU A 206 4.04 -3.32 8.92
CA LEU A 206 4.14 -3.79 7.54
C LEU A 206 3.22 -4.99 7.30
N PRO A 207 2.58 -5.06 6.12
CA PRO A 207 1.89 -6.26 5.66
C PRO A 207 2.84 -7.45 5.58
N ARG A 208 2.31 -8.66 5.70
CA ARG A 208 3.07 -9.91 5.62
C ARG A 208 3.66 -10.10 4.22
N GLU A 209 4.69 -10.93 4.11
CA GLU A 209 5.27 -11.26 2.80
C GLU A 209 4.28 -12.10 1.98
N LEU A 210 4.22 -11.79 0.68
CA LEU A 210 3.30 -12.45 -0.23
C LEU A 210 3.99 -13.65 -0.90
N HIS A 211 3.41 -14.84 -0.75
CA HIS A 211 3.93 -16.05 -1.37
C HIS A 211 3.57 -16.11 -2.87
N GLU A 212 4.42 -16.75 -3.68
CA GLU A 212 4.24 -16.84 -5.13
C GLU A 212 2.87 -17.40 -5.55
N MET A 213 2.41 -18.42 -4.86
CA MET A 213 1.11 -19.07 -5.11
C MET A 213 -0.08 -18.14 -4.91
N THR A 214 0.07 -17.05 -4.16
CA THR A 214 -1.02 -16.11 -3.89
C THR A 214 -1.30 -15.20 -5.09
N TYR A 215 -0.26 -14.73 -5.80
CA TYR A 215 -0.44 -13.81 -6.93
C TYR A 215 -0.33 -14.47 -8.31
N LYS A 216 0.27 -15.66 -8.41
CA LYS A 216 0.30 -16.43 -9.68
C LYS A 216 -0.98 -17.24 -9.84
N ILE A 217 -2.06 -16.57 -10.22
CA ILE A 217 -3.38 -17.17 -10.38
C ILE A 217 -3.44 -18.08 -11.62
N THR A 218 -3.67 -19.38 -11.40
CA THR A 218 -3.84 -20.37 -12.47
C THR A 218 -5.30 -20.65 -12.83
N ASP A 219 -6.24 -20.36 -11.93
CA ASP A 219 -7.68 -20.52 -12.12
C ASP A 219 -8.38 -19.22 -11.72
N ILE A 220 -8.60 -18.35 -12.71
CA ILE A 220 -9.26 -17.05 -12.50
C ILE A 220 -10.69 -17.21 -12.00
N LYS A 221 -11.42 -18.24 -12.42
CA LYS A 221 -12.82 -18.44 -12.01
C LYS A 221 -12.90 -18.81 -10.55
N LYS A 222 -11.99 -19.67 -10.08
CA LYS A 222 -11.89 -19.99 -8.65
C LYS A 222 -11.47 -18.76 -7.86
N PHE A 223 -10.41 -18.08 -8.28
CA PHE A 223 -9.92 -16.87 -7.61
C PHE A 223 -11.00 -15.80 -7.45
N VAL A 224 -11.75 -15.52 -8.51
CA VAL A 224 -12.85 -14.54 -8.49
C VAL A 224 -13.97 -14.96 -7.56
N LYS A 225 -14.36 -16.25 -7.55
CA LYS A 225 -15.40 -16.74 -6.64
C LYS A 225 -14.97 -16.69 -5.17
N ASP A 226 -13.74 -17.08 -4.89
CA ASP A 226 -13.17 -17.05 -3.54
C ASP A 226 -13.08 -15.59 -3.06
N GLY A 227 -12.63 -14.67 -3.93
CA GLY A 227 -12.56 -13.24 -3.61
C GLY A 227 -13.92 -12.57 -3.41
N ILE A 228 -14.96 -12.92 -4.19
CA ILE A 228 -16.33 -12.43 -3.93
C ILE A 228 -16.81 -12.87 -2.54
N ALA A 229 -16.53 -14.11 -2.14
CA ALA A 229 -16.90 -14.60 -0.81
C ALA A 229 -16.12 -13.87 0.31
N GLU A 230 -14.86 -13.49 0.05
CA GLU A 230 -14.07 -12.67 0.96
C GLU A 230 -14.64 -11.24 1.10
N GLU A 231 -15.03 -10.59 0.00
CA GLU A 231 -15.66 -9.26 0.08
C GLU A 231 -17.04 -9.31 0.78
N GLU A 232 -17.82 -10.38 0.60
CA GLU A 232 -19.04 -10.60 1.38
C GLU A 232 -18.77 -10.71 2.88
N ALA A 233 -17.69 -11.38 3.28
CA ALA A 233 -17.27 -11.47 4.68
C ALA A 233 -16.78 -10.12 5.23
N ALA A 234 -15.97 -9.38 4.45
CA ALA A 234 -15.50 -8.04 4.83
C ALA A 234 -16.66 -7.07 5.05
N LYS A 235 -17.68 -7.11 4.18
CA LYS A 235 -18.92 -6.32 4.36
C LYS A 235 -19.62 -6.58 5.68
N GLU A 236 -19.74 -7.86 6.06
CA GLU A 236 -20.37 -8.23 7.32
C GLU A 236 -19.55 -7.75 8.53
N MET A 237 -18.21 -7.83 8.44
CA MET A 237 -17.32 -7.28 9.46
C MET A 237 -17.46 -5.75 9.58
N CYS A 238 -17.47 -5.01 8.46
CA CYS A 238 -17.69 -3.56 8.42
C CYS A 238 -19.05 -3.19 9.03
N ARG A 239 -20.11 -3.92 8.68
CA ARG A 239 -21.46 -3.71 9.24
C ARG A 239 -21.48 -3.93 10.75
N GLN A 240 -20.83 -4.99 11.23
CA GLN A 240 -20.75 -5.29 12.66
C GLN A 240 -19.96 -4.22 13.42
N LEU A 241 -18.83 -3.75 12.87
CA LEU A 241 -18.05 -2.64 13.44
C LEU A 241 -18.85 -1.33 13.45
N ALA A 242 -19.53 -0.99 12.36
CA ALA A 242 -20.36 0.20 12.27
C ALA A 242 -21.49 0.20 13.30
N ALA A 243 -22.07 -0.97 13.59
CA ALA A 243 -23.11 -1.14 14.61
C ALA A 243 -22.57 -1.12 16.04
N ASP A 244 -21.34 -1.61 16.25
CA ASP A 244 -20.72 -1.66 17.57
C ASP A 244 -20.01 -0.36 17.95
N ILE A 245 -19.60 0.49 17.00
CA ILE A 245 -18.89 1.75 17.23
C ILE A 245 -19.88 2.92 17.38
N ASN A 246 -19.94 3.48 18.60
CA ASN A 246 -20.74 4.66 18.90
C ASN A 246 -19.95 5.96 18.62
N ASP A 247 -19.52 6.17 17.37
CA ASP A 247 -18.82 7.39 16.93
C ASP A 247 -19.38 7.93 15.61
N GLU A 248 -19.67 9.22 15.58
CA GLU A 248 -20.37 9.90 14.48
C GLU A 248 -19.56 10.02 13.18
N GLU A 249 -18.26 9.73 13.19
CA GLU A 249 -17.39 9.76 12.00
C GLU A 249 -16.99 8.36 11.56
N LEU A 250 -16.64 7.48 12.52
CA LEU A 250 -16.21 6.12 12.22
C LEU A 250 -17.34 5.25 11.69
N SER A 251 -18.55 5.36 12.25
CA SER A 251 -19.68 4.57 11.78
C SER A 251 -20.01 4.87 10.30
N PRO A 252 -20.17 6.14 9.86
CA PRO A 252 -20.34 6.46 8.44
C PRO A 252 -19.15 6.04 7.56
N PHE A 253 -17.92 6.05 8.08
CA PHE A 253 -16.75 5.57 7.35
C PHE A 253 -16.87 4.07 7.04
N PHE A 254 -17.25 3.23 8.02
CA PHE A 254 -17.42 1.80 7.78
C PHE A 254 -18.63 1.49 6.87
N ASP A 255 -19.70 2.28 6.95
CA ASP A 255 -20.79 2.20 5.97
C ASP A 255 -20.30 2.52 4.57
N PHE A 256 -19.50 3.58 4.42
CA PHE A 256 -18.92 3.97 3.13
C PHE A 256 -18.05 2.86 2.52
N ILE A 257 -17.13 2.27 3.29
CA ILE A 257 -16.31 1.12 2.85
C ILE A 257 -17.22 -0.06 2.43
N ASN A 258 -18.21 -0.42 3.26
CA ASN A 258 -19.17 -1.48 2.95
C ASN A 258 -19.92 -1.23 1.63
N TYR A 259 -20.25 0.03 1.29
CA TYR A 259 -20.82 0.37 -0.01
C TYR A 259 -19.84 0.16 -1.17
N GLN A 260 -18.56 0.48 -1.01
CA GLN A 260 -17.53 0.25 -2.03
C GLN A 260 -17.37 -1.25 -2.33
N GLU A 261 -17.42 -2.11 -1.30
CA GLU A 261 -17.31 -3.56 -1.49
C GLU A 261 -18.45 -4.15 -2.35
N ASN A 262 -19.64 -3.55 -2.35
CA ASN A 262 -20.70 -3.95 -3.29
C ASN A 262 -20.28 -3.75 -4.75
N TYR A 263 -19.56 -2.66 -5.03
CA TYR A 263 -19.10 -2.36 -6.36
C TYR A 263 -17.91 -3.25 -6.74
N HIS A 264 -17.02 -3.58 -5.79
CA HIS A 264 -15.96 -4.57 -6.01
C HIS A 264 -16.53 -5.91 -6.45
N ILE A 265 -17.53 -6.43 -5.74
CA ILE A 265 -18.24 -7.66 -6.14
C ILE A 265 -18.79 -7.54 -7.56
N ALA A 266 -19.47 -6.43 -7.89
CA ALA A 266 -20.01 -6.21 -9.23
C ALA A 266 -18.93 -6.11 -10.33
N LEU A 267 -17.72 -5.65 -10.00
CA LEU A 267 -16.57 -5.68 -10.92
C LEU A 267 -16.02 -7.10 -11.07
N MET A 268 -15.87 -7.83 -9.97
CA MET A 268 -15.38 -9.20 -9.95
C MET A 268 -16.31 -10.15 -10.73
N GLU A 269 -17.62 -10.00 -10.62
CA GLU A 269 -18.60 -10.78 -11.38
C GLU A 269 -18.42 -10.65 -12.90
N LYS A 270 -17.91 -9.52 -13.39
CA LYS A 270 -17.64 -9.30 -14.83
C LYS A 270 -16.42 -10.08 -15.34
N LEU A 271 -15.63 -10.69 -14.45
CA LEU A 271 -14.46 -11.53 -14.78
C LEU A 271 -14.81 -13.01 -15.01
N LEU A 272 -16.09 -13.40 -14.83
CA LEU A 272 -16.58 -14.79 -14.92
C LEU A 272 -17.13 -15.16 -16.31
#